data_AF-A0A947ET82-F1
#
_entry.id   AF-A0A947ET82-F1
#
_cell.length_a   1.000
_cell.length_b   1.000
_cell.length_c   1.000
_cell.angle_alpha   90.00
_cell.angle_beta   90.00
_cell.angle_gamma   90.00
#
_symmetry.space_group_name_H-M   'P 1'
#
loop_
_entity.id
_entity.type
_entity.pdbx_description
1 polymer ?
#
loop_
_entity_poly.entity_id
_entity_poly.type
_entity_poly.pdbx_seq_one_letter_code
_entity_poly.pdbx_strand_id
1 'polypeptide(L)'
;MSIKSFAAKIFASHIRKKIDKWAGNPHETQQKVFDDLIRKAKTTKFGQDHNFENIRSHADYVEKVPVRDYEELKDYVDLMVEGREDILWPGKPLYYAKTSGTTSGAKYIPLTKVSMPTHINAARNAILCYIADTGKSKFVDRKMIFLQGSPELDEKNGVKLGRLSGIVAHYVPGYLQRNRMPSWETNCIEDWETKVDAIVKETVKEDMSVISGIPSWVQMYFERLIDKTGEKVGEIFPNFDLFIYGGVNYEP
;
A
#
# COMPACT_ATOMS: atom_id res chain seq x y z
N MET A 1 28.72 -3.38 -10.68
CA MET A 1 27.57 -3.05 -9.80
C MET A 1 27.38 -1.54 -9.89
N SER A 2 26.18 -1.05 -10.17
CA SER A 2 25.97 0.41 -10.26
C SER A 2 26.10 1.07 -8.87
N ILE A 3 26.30 2.40 -8.85
CA ILE A 3 26.27 3.19 -7.61
C ILE A 3 24.93 3.00 -6.88
N LYS A 4 23.81 2.95 -7.63
CA LYS A 4 22.47 2.73 -7.06
C LYS A 4 22.37 1.37 -6.39
N SER A 5 22.82 0.32 -7.07
CA SER A 5 22.80 -1.07 -6.59
C SER A 5 23.67 -1.28 -5.34
N PHE A 6 24.83 -0.60 -5.27
CA PHE A 6 25.70 -0.61 -4.10
C PHE A 6 25.09 0.18 -2.92
N ALA A 7 24.63 1.41 -3.18
CA ALA A 7 23.97 2.24 -2.16
C ALA A 7 22.72 1.56 -1.59
N ALA A 8 21.95 0.86 -2.43
CA ALA A 8 20.78 0.11 -2.01
C ALA A 8 21.13 -1.00 -1.00
N LYS A 9 22.28 -1.67 -1.12
CA LYS A 9 22.73 -2.68 -0.13
C LYS A 9 23.06 -2.07 1.22
N ILE A 10 23.78 -0.95 1.23
CA ILE A 10 24.11 -0.24 2.48
C ILE A 10 22.82 0.22 3.16
N PHE A 11 21.92 0.85 2.40
CA PHE A 11 20.65 1.32 2.92
C PHE A 11 19.77 0.17 3.42
N ALA A 12 19.72 -0.94 2.68
CA ALA A 12 19.02 -2.16 3.08
C ALA A 12 19.53 -2.71 4.40
N SER A 13 20.85 -2.83 4.58
CA SER A 13 21.43 -3.31 5.84
C SER A 13 21.06 -2.41 7.03
N HIS A 14 21.09 -1.09 6.84
CA HIS A 14 20.71 -0.12 7.88
C HIS A 14 19.22 -0.24 8.25
N ILE A 15 18.34 -0.30 7.25
CA ILE A 15 16.90 -0.44 7.49
C ILE A 15 16.57 -1.78 8.11
N ARG A 16 17.22 -2.87 7.68
CA ARG A 16 17.05 -4.20 8.27
C ARG A 16 17.41 -4.21 9.75
N LYS A 17 18.56 -3.65 10.13
CA LYS A 17 18.96 -3.49 11.54
C LYS A 17 17.95 -2.70 12.37
N LYS A 18 17.37 -1.63 11.80
CA LYS A 18 16.29 -0.88 12.47
C LYS A 18 15.05 -1.73 12.68
N ILE A 19 14.70 -2.55 11.68
CA ILE A 19 13.57 -3.48 11.76
C ILE A 19 13.81 -4.53 12.82
N ASP A 20 14.95 -5.22 12.78
CA ASP A 20 15.31 -6.26 13.74
C ASP A 20 15.33 -5.71 15.18
N LYS A 21 15.73 -4.45 15.39
CA LYS A 21 15.73 -3.83 16.72
C LYS A 21 14.33 -3.73 17.34
N TRP A 22 13.33 -3.26 16.60
CA TRP A 22 11.96 -3.17 17.14
C TRP A 22 11.26 -4.53 17.10
N ALA A 23 11.52 -5.34 16.07
CA ALA A 23 10.94 -6.68 15.94
C ALA A 23 11.44 -7.65 17.01
N GLY A 24 12.68 -7.48 17.48
CA GLY A 24 13.26 -8.26 18.59
C GLY A 24 12.67 -7.97 19.96
N ASN A 25 11.86 -6.90 20.10
CA ASN A 25 11.15 -6.55 21.34
C ASN A 25 9.66 -6.34 21.05
N PRO A 26 8.93 -7.39 20.65
CA PRO A 26 7.58 -7.25 20.08
C PRO A 26 6.57 -6.72 21.10
N HIS A 27 6.59 -7.22 22.34
CA HIS A 27 5.67 -6.76 23.40
C HIS A 27 5.87 -5.28 23.73
N GLU A 28 7.12 -4.85 23.95
CA GLU A 28 7.43 -3.45 24.23
C GLU A 28 7.05 -2.54 23.06
N THR A 29 7.31 -2.99 21.83
CA THR A 29 6.97 -2.23 20.62
C THR A 29 5.45 -2.08 20.46
N GLN A 30 4.68 -3.16 20.65
CA GLN A 30 3.22 -3.12 20.61
C GLN A 30 2.65 -2.24 21.73
N GLN A 31 3.19 -2.32 22.95
CA GLN A 31 2.74 -1.50 24.07
C GLN A 31 2.94 0.00 23.77
N LYS A 32 4.09 0.39 23.23
CA LYS A 32 4.34 1.79 22.83
C LYS A 32 3.36 2.29 21.77
N VAL A 33 3.02 1.45 20.80
CA VAL A 33 2.02 1.79 19.78
C VAL A 33 0.64 1.94 20.42
N PHE A 34 0.24 1.00 21.27
CA PHE A 34 -1.03 1.04 21.99
C PHE A 34 -1.15 2.32 22.83
N ASP A 35 -0.16 2.62 23.67
CA ASP A 35 -0.16 3.82 24.53
C ASP A 35 -0.27 5.11 23.72
N ASP A 36 0.44 5.19 22.58
CA ASP A 36 0.37 6.34 21.69
C ASP A 36 -1.01 6.50 21.04
N LEU A 37 -1.61 5.40 20.58
CA LEU A 37 -2.94 5.39 19.96
C LEU A 37 -4.03 5.80 20.96
N ILE A 38 -4.05 5.21 22.15
CA ILE A 38 -5.04 5.53 23.20
C ILE A 38 -4.91 6.99 23.62
N ARG A 39 -3.69 7.45 23.90
CA ARG A 39 -3.42 8.82 24.33
C ARG A 39 -3.86 9.85 23.28
N LYS A 40 -3.58 9.60 21.99
CA LYS A 40 -3.94 10.52 20.90
C LYS A 40 -5.44 10.52 20.60
N ALA A 41 -6.07 9.34 20.63
CA ALA A 41 -7.48 9.21 20.29
C ALA A 41 -8.42 9.63 21.44
N LYS A 42 -7.91 9.88 22.65
CA LYS A 42 -8.73 10.23 23.83
C LYS A 42 -9.73 11.36 23.60
N THR A 43 -9.40 12.37 22.80
CA THR A 43 -10.26 13.53 22.55
C THR A 43 -11.22 13.36 21.38
N THR A 44 -11.13 12.26 20.63
CA THR A 44 -12.04 12.00 19.51
C THR A 44 -13.40 11.56 20.01
N LYS A 45 -14.44 11.67 19.18
CA LYS A 45 -15.77 11.14 19.49
C LYS A 45 -15.69 9.66 19.86
N PHE A 46 -14.95 8.86 19.09
CA PHE A 46 -14.76 7.44 19.39
C PHE A 46 -14.07 7.23 20.74
N GLY A 47 -13.03 8.02 21.05
CA GLY A 47 -12.33 7.93 22.34
C GLY A 47 -13.21 8.32 23.54
N GLN A 48 -14.07 9.32 23.37
CA GLN A 48 -15.05 9.74 24.39
C GLN A 48 -16.13 8.69 24.61
N ASP A 49 -16.74 8.18 23.54
CA ASP A 49 -17.79 7.17 23.58
C ASP A 49 -17.32 5.87 24.26
N HIS A 50 -16.02 5.58 24.21
CA HIS A 50 -15.40 4.38 24.81
C HIS A 50 -14.51 4.69 26.02
N ASN A 51 -14.61 5.90 26.59
CA ASN A 51 -13.91 6.30 27.81
C ASN A 51 -12.39 5.99 27.81
N PHE A 52 -11.71 6.39 26.73
CA PHE A 52 -10.25 6.24 26.55
C PHE A 52 -9.46 6.95 27.64
N GLU A 53 -10.02 7.97 28.28
CA GLU A 53 -9.46 8.63 29.45
C GLU A 53 -9.06 7.66 30.57
N ASN A 54 -9.84 6.60 30.74
CA ASN A 54 -9.69 5.65 31.81
C ASN A 54 -9.10 4.31 31.33
N ILE A 55 -8.48 4.25 30.14
CA ILE A 55 -7.79 3.06 29.64
C ILE A 55 -6.31 3.16 30.05
N ARG A 56 -5.87 2.27 30.94
CA ARG A 56 -4.49 2.20 31.44
C ARG A 56 -3.81 0.87 31.06
N SER A 57 -4.59 -0.11 30.63
CA SER A 57 -4.10 -1.42 30.22
C SER A 57 -4.83 -1.92 28.97
N HIS A 58 -4.25 -2.92 28.31
CA HIS A 58 -4.93 -3.62 27.22
C HIS A 58 -6.24 -4.28 27.69
N ALA A 59 -6.31 -4.77 28.93
CA ALA A 59 -7.53 -5.37 29.47
C ALA A 59 -8.66 -4.32 29.56
N ASP A 60 -8.34 -3.10 30.03
CA ASP A 60 -9.31 -2.00 30.10
C ASP A 60 -9.83 -1.64 28.69
N TYR A 61 -8.97 -1.74 27.67
CA TYR A 61 -9.36 -1.48 26.29
C TYR A 61 -10.31 -2.55 25.75
N VAL A 62 -10.01 -3.83 25.96
CA VAL A 62 -10.88 -4.93 25.50
C VAL A 62 -12.26 -4.87 26.17
N GLU A 63 -12.33 -4.49 27.45
CA GLU A 63 -13.61 -4.32 28.15
C GLU A 63 -14.46 -3.20 27.56
N LYS A 64 -13.83 -2.09 27.15
CA LYS A 64 -14.53 -0.90 26.68
C LYS A 64 -14.79 -0.88 25.18
N VAL A 65 -13.92 -1.49 24.37
CA VAL A 65 -13.96 -1.41 22.91
C VAL A 65 -14.25 -2.80 22.33
N PRO A 66 -15.51 -3.12 22.01
CA PRO A 66 -15.84 -4.40 21.41
C PRO A 66 -15.27 -4.50 19.99
N VAL A 67 -14.99 -5.73 19.57
CA VAL A 67 -14.68 -6.04 18.17
C VAL A 67 -15.89 -5.71 17.31
N ARG A 68 -15.67 -5.00 16.19
CA ARG A 68 -16.71 -4.53 15.30
C ARG A 68 -16.38 -4.80 13.84
N ASP A 69 -17.42 -5.00 13.05
CA ASP A 69 -17.30 -4.91 11.59
C ASP A 69 -17.44 -3.45 11.09
N TYR A 70 -17.47 -3.29 9.76
CA TYR A 70 -17.60 -1.97 9.15
C TYR A 70 -18.99 -1.36 9.38
N GLU A 71 -20.05 -2.17 9.39
CA GLU A 71 -21.42 -1.67 9.54
C GLU A 71 -21.64 -1.12 10.93
N GLU A 72 -21.09 -1.78 11.95
CA GLU A 72 -21.10 -1.30 13.34
C GLU A 72 -20.25 -0.03 13.54
N LEU A 73 -19.29 0.25 12.64
CA LEU A 73 -18.51 1.49 12.63
C LEU A 73 -19.08 2.56 11.69
N LYS A 74 -20.13 2.24 10.93
CA LYS A 74 -20.59 3.05 9.81
C LYS A 74 -21.01 4.45 10.25
N ASP A 75 -21.66 4.60 11.40
CA ASP A 75 -22.09 5.90 11.90
C ASP A 75 -20.91 6.86 12.12
N TYR A 76 -19.79 6.36 12.65
CA TYR A 76 -18.57 7.16 12.77
C TYR A 76 -17.98 7.50 11.40
N VAL A 77 -18.00 6.55 10.46
CA VAL A 77 -17.49 6.77 9.11
C VAL A 77 -18.34 7.81 8.36
N ASP A 78 -19.66 7.75 8.48
CA ASP A 78 -20.57 8.69 7.85
C ASP A 78 -20.32 10.11 8.38
N LEU A 79 -20.15 10.29 9.69
CA LEU A 79 -19.80 11.59 10.28
C LEU A 79 -18.49 12.16 9.71
N MET A 80 -17.45 11.32 9.53
CA MET A 80 -16.21 11.76 8.89
C MET A 80 -16.43 12.12 7.42
N VAL A 81 -17.19 11.30 6.70
CA VAL A 81 -17.50 11.51 5.28
C VAL A 81 -18.34 12.76 5.06
N GLU A 82 -19.19 13.15 6.01
CA GLU A 82 -19.89 14.44 6.07
C GLU A 82 -18.94 15.64 6.33
N GLY A 83 -17.67 15.38 6.62
CA GLY A 83 -16.65 16.40 6.83
C GLY A 83 -16.47 16.81 8.29
N ARG A 84 -16.96 16.03 9.26
CA ARG A 84 -16.67 16.28 10.68
C ARG A 84 -15.25 15.84 11.05
N GLU A 85 -14.67 16.55 12.00
CA GLU A 85 -13.31 16.32 12.50
C GLU A 85 -13.35 15.51 13.80
N ASP A 86 -12.21 14.93 14.18
CA ASP A 86 -12.02 14.30 15.49
C ASP A 86 -13.02 13.16 15.78
N ILE A 87 -13.41 12.39 14.77
CA ILE A 87 -14.38 11.29 14.93
C ILE A 87 -13.70 9.99 15.35
N LEU A 88 -13.02 9.30 14.42
CA LEU A 88 -12.24 8.08 14.73
C LEU A 88 -10.78 8.39 15.08
N TRP A 89 -10.25 9.50 14.55
CA TRP A 89 -8.87 9.94 14.76
C TRP A 89 -8.82 11.47 14.77
N PRO A 90 -7.85 12.11 15.43
CA PRO A 90 -7.76 13.57 15.44
C PRO A 90 -7.63 14.19 14.05
N GLY A 91 -8.36 15.29 13.83
CA GLY A 91 -8.48 16.02 12.57
C GLY A 91 -9.30 15.31 11.50
N LYS A 92 -9.11 15.74 10.24
CA LYS A 92 -9.70 15.10 9.06
C LYS A 92 -8.75 14.06 8.45
N PRO A 93 -9.27 12.95 7.90
CA PRO A 93 -8.50 12.09 7.01
C PRO A 93 -7.97 12.89 5.80
N LEU A 94 -6.79 12.52 5.30
CA LEU A 94 -6.27 13.06 4.04
C LEU A 94 -6.98 12.44 2.83
N TYR A 95 -7.33 11.16 2.95
CA TYR A 95 -8.03 10.43 1.91
C TYR A 95 -9.04 9.45 2.49
N TYR A 96 -9.98 9.03 1.65
CA TYR A 96 -10.72 7.79 1.84
C TYR A 96 -10.28 6.75 0.80
N ALA A 97 -9.74 5.63 1.27
CA ALA A 97 -9.60 4.46 0.42
C ALA A 97 -10.97 3.82 0.24
N LYS A 98 -11.44 3.79 -1.02
CA LYS A 98 -12.70 3.17 -1.41
C LYS A 98 -12.47 1.68 -1.71
N THR A 99 -13.22 0.82 -1.03
CA THR A 99 -13.27 -0.62 -1.38
C THR A 99 -14.63 -0.95 -1.99
N SER A 100 -14.65 -1.83 -2.98
CA SER A 100 -15.87 -2.41 -3.52
C SER A 100 -16.49 -3.33 -2.44
N GLY A 101 -17.29 -2.76 -1.56
CA GLY A 101 -18.08 -3.53 -0.60
C GLY A 101 -19.18 -4.29 -1.34
N THR A 102 -19.45 -5.53 -0.94
CA THR A 102 -20.42 -6.41 -1.58
C THR A 102 -21.83 -6.33 -0.97
N THR A 103 -22.00 -5.68 0.19
CA THR A 103 -23.25 -5.74 0.95
C THR A 103 -23.93 -4.38 1.19
N SER A 104 -23.16 -3.30 1.36
CA SER A 104 -23.66 -2.02 1.91
C SER A 104 -23.30 -0.81 1.05
N GLY A 105 -22.89 -1.05 -0.18
CA GLY A 105 -22.27 -0.04 -1.06
C GLY A 105 -20.79 0.14 -0.79
N ALA A 106 -20.26 1.30 -1.20
CA ALA A 106 -18.83 1.59 -1.08
C ALA A 106 -18.43 1.80 0.39
N LYS A 107 -17.39 1.09 0.84
CA LYS A 107 -16.78 1.33 2.16
C LYS A 107 -15.69 2.39 2.04
N TYR A 108 -15.65 3.31 3.01
CA TYR A 108 -14.68 4.40 3.07
C TYR A 108 -13.73 4.18 4.25
N ILE A 109 -12.49 3.82 3.95
CA ILE A 109 -11.47 3.60 4.97
C ILE A 109 -10.60 4.87 5.08
N PRO A 110 -10.57 5.55 6.24
CA PRO A 110 -9.84 6.81 6.40
C PRO A 110 -8.32 6.57 6.36
N LEU A 111 -7.61 7.37 5.56
CA LEU A 111 -6.15 7.44 5.57
C LEU A 111 -5.74 8.78 6.17
N THR A 112 -4.97 8.74 7.26
CA THR A 112 -4.57 9.94 7.99
C THR A 112 -3.19 10.40 7.55
N LYS A 113 -2.84 11.65 7.88
CA LYS A 113 -1.48 12.17 7.67
C LYS A 113 -0.41 11.32 8.36
N VAL A 114 -0.76 10.71 9.49
CA VAL A 114 0.16 9.87 10.29
C VAL A 114 0.29 8.48 9.69
N SER A 115 -0.78 7.91 9.11
CA SER A 115 -0.72 6.58 8.48
C SER A 115 -0.09 6.60 7.11
N MET A 116 -0.19 7.68 6.33
CA MET A 116 0.32 7.68 4.95
C MET A 116 1.79 7.26 4.79
N PRO A 117 2.74 7.75 5.60
CA PRO A 117 4.12 7.30 5.52
C PRO A 117 4.30 5.79 5.73
N THR A 118 3.42 5.11 6.48
CA THR A 118 3.56 3.68 6.77
C THR A 118 3.33 2.83 5.52
N HIS A 119 2.38 3.19 4.65
CA HIS A 119 2.16 2.51 3.37
C HIS A 119 3.40 2.54 2.47
N ILE A 120 4.04 3.71 2.37
CA ILE A 120 5.25 3.89 1.54
C ILE A 120 6.45 3.19 2.17
N ASN A 121 6.61 3.33 3.49
CA ASN A 121 7.69 2.68 4.22
C ASN A 121 7.56 1.16 4.18
N ALA A 122 6.36 0.59 4.26
CA ALA A 122 6.15 -0.85 4.20
C ALA A 122 6.60 -1.43 2.84
N ALA A 123 6.14 -0.85 1.73
CA ALA A 123 6.54 -1.28 0.39
C ALA A 123 8.07 -1.14 0.17
N ARG A 124 8.65 0.00 0.57
CA ARG A 124 10.10 0.21 0.52
C ARG A 124 10.84 -0.81 1.37
N ASN A 125 10.41 -1.03 2.60
CA ASN A 125 11.09 -1.91 3.54
C ASN A 125 11.01 -3.37 3.07
N ALA A 126 9.94 -3.82 2.43
CA ALA A 126 9.87 -5.16 1.85
C ALA A 126 10.99 -5.39 0.81
N ILE A 127 11.19 -4.45 -0.11
CA ILE A 127 12.27 -4.49 -1.10
C ILE A 127 13.65 -4.45 -0.41
N LEU A 128 13.81 -3.60 0.60
CA LEU A 128 15.07 -3.47 1.32
C LEU A 128 15.39 -4.73 2.15
N CYS A 129 14.41 -5.36 2.79
CA CYS A 129 14.61 -6.63 3.48
C CYS A 129 15.05 -7.72 2.50
N TYR A 130 14.41 -7.82 1.33
CA TYR A 130 14.87 -8.75 0.28
C TYR A 130 16.33 -8.51 -0.13
N ILE A 131 16.72 -7.26 -0.34
CA ILE A 131 18.11 -6.91 -0.66
C ILE A 131 19.06 -7.29 0.49
N ALA A 132 18.66 -7.04 1.74
CA ALA A 132 19.47 -7.35 2.92
C ALA A 132 19.68 -8.86 3.07
N ASP A 133 18.64 -9.66 2.82
CA ASP A 133 18.65 -11.10 3.06
C ASP A 133 19.34 -11.86 1.93
N THR A 134 19.16 -11.42 0.69
CA THR A 134 19.68 -12.13 -0.49
C THR A 134 20.95 -11.52 -1.06
N GLY A 135 21.25 -10.27 -0.72
CA GLY A 135 22.30 -9.49 -1.38
C GLY A 135 22.02 -9.16 -2.85
N LYS A 136 20.84 -9.51 -3.38
CA LYS A 136 20.43 -9.20 -4.76
C LYS A 136 19.88 -7.78 -4.80
N SER A 137 20.54 -6.90 -5.56
CA SER A 137 20.12 -5.51 -5.74
C SER A 137 20.29 -5.02 -7.19
N LYS A 138 20.52 -5.91 -8.15
CA LYS A 138 20.73 -5.52 -9.56
C LYS A 138 19.44 -5.06 -10.24
N PHE A 139 18.28 -5.51 -9.75
CA PHE A 139 16.97 -5.13 -10.29
C PHE A 139 16.68 -3.63 -10.14
N VAL A 140 17.28 -2.94 -9.16
CA VAL A 140 17.00 -1.51 -8.92
C VAL A 140 17.45 -0.58 -10.06
N ASP A 141 18.29 -1.08 -10.96
CA ASP A 141 18.83 -0.32 -12.09
C ASP A 141 17.89 -0.29 -13.30
N ARG A 142 16.87 -1.15 -13.31
CA ARG A 142 16.02 -1.45 -14.47
C ARG A 142 14.59 -0.97 -14.29
N LYS A 143 13.74 -1.24 -15.27
CA LYS A 143 12.33 -0.91 -15.22
C LYS A 143 11.59 -1.83 -14.24
N MET A 144 10.59 -1.24 -13.58
CA MET A 144 9.70 -1.92 -12.65
C MET A 144 8.26 -1.53 -12.96
N ILE A 145 7.34 -2.48 -12.79
CA ILE A 145 5.91 -2.25 -12.92
C ILE A 145 5.19 -2.63 -11.63
N PHE A 146 4.21 -1.81 -11.26
CA PHE A 146 3.18 -2.19 -10.29
C PHE A 146 1.82 -2.10 -10.98
N LEU A 147 1.22 -3.27 -11.25
CA LEU A 147 -0.13 -3.37 -11.80
C LEU A 147 -1.13 -2.94 -10.72
N GLN A 148 -1.71 -1.76 -10.93
CA GLN A 148 -2.54 -1.08 -9.94
C GLN A 148 -3.84 -0.56 -10.53
N GLY A 149 -4.80 -0.24 -9.65
CA GLY A 149 -6.00 0.51 -10.02
C GLY A 149 -5.68 1.95 -10.45
N SER A 150 -6.68 2.64 -11.01
CA SER A 150 -6.56 4.03 -11.45
C SER A 150 -6.01 4.94 -10.34
N PRO A 151 -5.07 5.86 -10.64
CA PRO A 151 -4.55 6.85 -9.72
C PRO A 151 -5.43 8.10 -9.63
N GLU A 152 -6.52 8.16 -10.40
CA GLU A 152 -7.50 9.23 -10.31
C GLU A 152 -8.18 9.23 -8.95
N LEU A 153 -8.43 10.44 -8.47
CA LEU A 153 -9.03 10.68 -7.17
C LEU A 153 -10.26 11.55 -7.38
N ASP A 154 -11.37 11.10 -6.82
CA ASP A 154 -12.55 11.93 -6.63
C ASP A 154 -12.38 12.78 -5.37
N GLU A 155 -13.32 13.70 -5.13
CA GLU A 155 -13.40 14.46 -3.90
C GLU A 155 -14.81 14.36 -3.30
N LYS A 156 -14.88 14.24 -1.97
CA LYS A 156 -16.12 14.29 -1.21
C LYS A 156 -15.90 15.12 0.05
N ASN A 157 -16.65 16.21 0.16
CA ASN A 157 -16.61 17.13 1.32
C ASN A 157 -15.18 17.59 1.67
N GLY A 158 -14.38 17.93 0.66
CA GLY A 158 -13.01 18.43 0.82
C GLY A 158 -11.96 17.35 1.14
N VAL A 159 -12.32 16.06 1.10
CA VAL A 159 -11.40 14.94 1.28
C VAL A 159 -11.35 14.12 -0.02
N LYS A 160 -10.14 13.84 -0.49
CA LYS A 160 -9.93 13.06 -1.71
C LYS A 160 -10.26 11.58 -1.48
N LEU A 161 -10.80 10.87 -2.47
CA LEU A 161 -11.10 9.46 -2.35
C LEU A 161 -10.74 8.70 -3.62
N GLY A 162 -10.34 7.44 -3.45
CA GLY A 162 -9.91 6.60 -4.56
C GLY A 162 -9.48 5.22 -4.08
N ARG A 163 -8.93 4.40 -4.97
CA ARG A 163 -8.34 3.11 -4.59
C ARG A 163 -7.05 3.36 -3.81
N LEU A 164 -6.76 2.55 -2.79
CA LEU A 164 -5.52 2.70 -1.99
C LEU A 164 -4.27 2.71 -2.88
N SER A 165 -4.19 1.82 -3.88
CA SER A 165 -3.09 1.76 -4.84
C SER A 165 -2.95 3.03 -5.67
N GLY A 166 -4.07 3.68 -6.00
CA GLY A 166 -4.09 4.97 -6.69
C GLY A 166 -3.61 6.10 -5.80
N ILE A 167 -4.10 6.16 -4.56
CA ILE A 167 -3.71 7.16 -3.56
C ILE A 167 -2.19 7.12 -3.31
N VAL A 168 -1.61 5.94 -3.05
CA VAL A 168 -0.17 5.82 -2.76
C VAL A 168 0.71 6.18 -3.96
N ALA A 169 0.19 6.12 -5.19
CA ALA A 169 0.95 6.48 -6.39
C ALA A 169 1.37 7.97 -6.39
N HIS A 170 0.58 8.84 -5.75
CA HIS A 170 0.88 10.27 -5.57
C HIS A 170 2.02 10.55 -4.58
N TYR A 171 2.41 9.55 -3.78
CA TYR A 171 3.45 9.66 -2.76
C TYR A 171 4.79 9.06 -3.19
N VAL A 172 4.86 8.47 -4.38
CA VAL A 172 6.11 7.91 -4.91
C VAL A 172 7.03 9.06 -5.37
N PRO A 173 8.21 9.22 -4.77
CA PRO A 173 9.14 10.29 -5.11
C PRO A 173 9.51 10.29 -6.60
N GLY A 174 9.62 11.48 -7.21
CA GLY A 174 9.89 11.63 -8.65
C GLY A 174 11.12 10.88 -9.17
N TYR A 175 12.19 10.77 -8.35
CA TYR A 175 13.38 10.02 -8.74
C TYR A 175 13.13 8.50 -8.89
N LEU A 176 12.11 7.94 -8.21
CA LEU A 176 11.68 6.55 -8.37
C LEU A 176 10.71 6.37 -9.55
N GLN A 177 10.03 7.43 -9.97
CA GLN A 177 9.06 7.37 -11.09
C GLN A 177 9.76 7.08 -12.43
N ARG A 178 11.02 7.51 -12.62
CA ARG A 178 11.75 7.33 -13.89
C ARG A 178 11.88 5.86 -14.34
N ASN A 179 11.98 4.95 -13.38
CA ASN A 179 12.11 3.52 -13.64
C ASN A 179 10.76 2.79 -13.58
N ARG A 180 9.67 3.51 -13.32
CA ARG A 180 8.34 2.93 -13.11
C ARG A 180 7.52 2.95 -14.40
N MET A 181 6.81 1.86 -14.63
CA MET A 181 5.83 1.67 -15.69
C MET A 181 4.46 1.30 -15.08
N PRO A 182 3.34 1.44 -15.81
CA PRO A 182 3.20 2.13 -17.10
C PRO A 182 3.12 3.65 -16.91
N SER A 183 2.89 4.39 -17.98
CA SER A 183 2.61 5.84 -17.98
C SER A 183 1.41 6.21 -17.07
N TRP A 184 1.26 7.51 -16.78
CA TRP A 184 0.10 8.00 -16.03
C TRP A 184 -1.19 7.76 -16.82
N GLU A 185 -1.15 8.07 -18.11
CA GLU A 185 -2.27 7.95 -19.05
C GLU A 185 -2.77 6.51 -19.13
N THR A 186 -1.86 5.53 -19.28
CA THR A 186 -2.22 4.11 -19.25
C THR A 186 -2.72 3.68 -17.87
N ASN A 187 -2.21 4.26 -16.80
CA ASN A 187 -2.71 3.96 -15.45
C ASN A 187 -4.14 4.46 -15.21
N CYS A 188 -4.59 5.52 -15.91
CA CYS A 188 -5.95 6.07 -15.81
C CYS A 188 -6.99 5.34 -16.66
N ILE A 189 -6.60 4.33 -17.46
CA ILE A 189 -7.59 3.54 -18.22
C ILE A 189 -8.47 2.75 -17.24
N GLU A 190 -9.78 2.99 -17.29
CA GLU A 190 -10.76 2.34 -16.40
C GLU A 190 -11.07 0.88 -16.81
N ASP A 191 -11.24 0.62 -18.11
CA ASP A 191 -11.48 -0.73 -18.61
C ASP A 191 -10.21 -1.59 -18.44
N TRP A 192 -10.34 -2.67 -17.67
CA TRP A 192 -9.20 -3.46 -17.23
C TRP A 192 -8.49 -4.18 -18.39
N GLU A 193 -9.23 -4.74 -19.34
CA GLU A 193 -8.63 -5.44 -20.48
C GLU A 193 -7.91 -4.45 -21.40
N THR A 194 -8.56 -3.34 -21.74
CA THR A 194 -7.95 -2.26 -22.53
C THR A 194 -6.71 -1.71 -21.84
N LYS A 195 -6.75 -1.56 -20.51
CA LYS A 195 -5.60 -1.14 -19.72
C LYS A 195 -4.44 -2.12 -19.85
N VAL A 196 -4.68 -3.42 -19.69
CA VAL A 196 -3.60 -4.40 -19.79
C VAL A 196 -3.03 -4.45 -21.20
N ASP A 197 -3.83 -4.33 -22.26
CA ASP A 197 -3.32 -4.24 -23.63
C ASP A 197 -2.42 -3.01 -23.85
N ALA A 198 -2.77 -1.86 -23.26
CA ALA A 198 -1.93 -0.66 -23.28
C ALA A 198 -0.62 -0.87 -22.48
N ILE A 199 -0.69 -1.49 -21.31
CA ILE A 199 0.49 -1.85 -20.51
C ILE A 199 1.42 -2.77 -21.30
N VAL A 200 0.89 -3.80 -21.95
CA VAL A 200 1.66 -4.71 -22.81
C VAL A 200 2.34 -3.93 -23.94
N LYS A 201 1.65 -2.99 -24.59
CA LYS A 201 2.25 -2.14 -25.64
C LYS A 201 3.44 -1.32 -25.11
N GLU A 202 3.34 -0.75 -23.91
CA GLU A 202 4.40 0.06 -23.31
C GLU A 202 5.59 -0.76 -22.79
N THR A 203 5.34 -1.99 -22.35
CA THR A 203 6.35 -2.75 -21.59
C THR A 203 7.06 -3.83 -22.39
N VAL A 204 6.48 -4.35 -23.49
CA VAL A 204 7.00 -5.52 -24.20
C VAL A 204 8.43 -5.38 -24.75
N LYS A 205 8.93 -4.15 -24.95
CA LYS A 205 10.29 -3.87 -25.41
C LYS A 205 11.23 -3.35 -24.31
N GLU A 206 10.72 -3.23 -23.09
CA GLU A 206 11.47 -2.65 -21.97
C GLU A 206 12.23 -3.73 -21.20
N ASP A 207 13.37 -3.34 -20.62
CA ASP A 207 14.17 -4.21 -19.76
C ASP A 207 13.55 -4.26 -18.35
N MET A 208 12.47 -5.04 -18.22
CA MET A 208 11.73 -5.22 -16.98
C MET A 208 12.47 -6.15 -16.02
N SER A 209 12.58 -5.73 -14.76
CA SER A 209 13.29 -6.49 -13.72
C SER A 209 12.48 -6.79 -12.47
N VAL A 210 11.49 -5.95 -12.19
CA VAL A 210 10.54 -6.11 -11.08
C VAL A 210 9.14 -6.03 -11.62
N ILE A 211 8.34 -7.03 -11.31
CA ILE A 211 6.91 -7.06 -11.65
C ILE A 211 6.17 -7.21 -10.33
N SER A 212 5.16 -6.36 -10.12
CA SER A 212 4.40 -6.36 -8.90
C SER A 212 2.91 -6.16 -9.16
N GLY A 213 2.06 -6.77 -8.34
CA GLY A 213 0.62 -6.66 -8.49
C GLY A 213 -0.14 -7.80 -7.81
N ILE A 214 -1.46 -7.80 -7.96
CA ILE A 214 -2.30 -8.93 -7.60
C ILE A 214 -1.98 -10.09 -8.56
N PRO A 215 -1.75 -11.33 -8.08
CA PRO A 215 -1.41 -12.49 -8.91
C PRO A 215 -2.29 -12.69 -10.15
N SER A 216 -3.61 -12.61 -10.03
CA SER A 216 -4.53 -12.75 -11.18
C SER A 216 -4.35 -11.66 -12.24
N TRP A 217 -4.02 -10.43 -11.82
CA TRP A 217 -3.73 -9.33 -12.74
C TRP A 217 -2.41 -9.52 -13.47
N VAL A 218 -1.39 -10.00 -12.74
CA VAL A 218 -0.07 -10.29 -13.30
C VAL A 218 -0.14 -11.47 -14.27
N GLN A 219 -0.93 -12.50 -13.94
CA GLN A 219 -1.19 -13.62 -14.83
C GLN A 219 -1.79 -13.14 -16.15
N MET A 220 -2.85 -12.33 -16.11
CA MET A 220 -3.47 -11.80 -17.32
C MET A 220 -2.49 -10.95 -18.15
N TYR A 221 -1.64 -10.17 -17.49
CA TYR A 221 -0.57 -9.42 -18.15
C TYR A 221 0.46 -10.32 -18.84
N PHE A 222 0.86 -11.42 -18.20
CA PHE A 222 1.77 -12.41 -18.79
C PHE A 222 1.14 -13.17 -19.97
N GLU A 223 -0.12 -13.58 -19.84
CA GLU A 223 -0.87 -14.22 -20.94
C GLU A 223 -0.94 -13.27 -22.16
N ARG A 224 -1.29 -12.00 -21.95
CA ARG A 224 -1.33 -11.00 -23.03
C ARG A 224 0.04 -10.71 -23.66
N LEU A 225 1.13 -10.79 -22.88
CA LEU A 225 2.49 -10.70 -23.43
C LEU A 225 2.83 -11.89 -24.33
N ILE A 226 2.51 -13.11 -23.87
CA ILE A 226 2.75 -14.35 -24.61
C ILE A 226 1.91 -14.36 -25.89
N ASP A 227 0.62 -14.03 -25.81
CA ASP A 227 -0.27 -14.00 -26.98
C ASP A 227 0.22 -13.02 -28.05
N LYS A 228 0.80 -11.90 -27.63
CA LYS A 228 1.29 -10.86 -28.54
C LYS A 228 2.63 -11.20 -29.21
N THR A 229 3.51 -11.93 -28.51
CA THR A 229 4.89 -12.16 -28.95
C THR A 229 5.14 -13.57 -29.45
N GLY A 230 4.38 -14.55 -28.98
CA GLY A 230 4.67 -15.97 -29.12
C GLY A 230 5.82 -16.48 -28.24
N GLU A 231 6.39 -15.62 -27.39
CA GLU A 231 7.56 -15.90 -26.55
C GLU A 231 7.16 -16.06 -25.08
N LYS A 232 7.95 -16.80 -24.30
CA LYS A 232 7.76 -16.88 -22.85
C LYS A 232 8.18 -15.57 -22.18
N VAL A 233 7.56 -15.22 -21.07
CA VAL A 233 7.88 -13.98 -20.32
C VAL A 233 9.38 -13.87 -19.96
N GLY A 234 10.06 -14.97 -19.65
CA GLY A 234 11.50 -14.96 -19.37
C GLY A 234 12.38 -14.69 -20.60
N GLU A 235 11.87 -14.93 -21.81
CA GLU A 235 12.52 -14.58 -23.08
C GLU A 235 12.28 -13.10 -23.41
N ILE A 236 11.06 -12.61 -23.18
CA ILE A 236 10.68 -11.20 -23.36
C ILE A 236 11.44 -10.30 -22.37
N PHE A 237 11.56 -10.73 -21.11
CA PHE A 237 12.23 -10.00 -20.03
C PHE A 237 13.38 -10.82 -19.41
N PRO A 238 14.56 -10.89 -20.08
CA PRO A 238 15.68 -11.71 -19.61
C PRO A 238 16.24 -11.32 -18.22
N ASN A 239 15.98 -10.09 -17.77
CA ASN A 239 16.42 -9.59 -16.46
C ASN A 239 15.31 -9.52 -15.41
N PHE A 240 14.15 -10.16 -15.66
CA PHE A 240 13.10 -10.31 -14.66
C PHE A 240 13.61 -11.19 -13.50
N ASP A 241 13.92 -10.58 -12.36
CA ASP A 241 14.59 -11.23 -11.22
C ASP A 241 13.75 -11.22 -9.94
N LEU A 242 12.72 -10.35 -9.87
CA LEU A 242 11.92 -10.21 -8.65
C LEU A 242 10.44 -9.99 -8.94
N PHE A 243 9.62 -10.94 -8.49
CA PHE A 243 8.17 -10.81 -8.45
C PHE A 243 7.70 -10.44 -7.03
N ILE A 244 6.92 -9.36 -6.88
CA ILE A 244 6.39 -8.89 -5.58
C ILE A 244 4.86 -8.87 -5.63
N TYR A 245 4.20 -9.72 -4.85
CA TYR A 245 2.75 -9.84 -4.87
C TYR A 245 2.09 -9.58 -3.50
N GLY A 246 0.77 -9.43 -3.52
CA GLY A 246 -0.07 -9.34 -2.34
C GLY A 246 -1.56 -9.37 -2.74
N GLY A 247 -2.44 -9.32 -1.74
CA GLY A 247 -3.89 -9.22 -1.94
C GLY A 247 -4.63 -10.55 -2.08
N VAL A 248 -3.94 -11.66 -2.38
CA VAL A 248 -4.47 -13.04 -2.32
C VAL A 248 -3.36 -14.01 -1.92
N ASN A 249 -3.72 -15.09 -1.21
CA ASN A 249 -2.79 -16.18 -0.93
C ASN A 249 -2.50 -16.95 -2.23
N TYR A 250 -1.27 -17.43 -2.41
CA TYR A 250 -0.90 -18.35 -3.48
C TYR A 250 -1.17 -19.81 -3.12
N GLU A 251 -1.34 -20.10 -1.83
CA GLU A 251 -1.73 -21.42 -1.38
C GLU A 251 -3.21 -21.69 -1.75
N PRO A 252 -3.53 -22.91 -2.21
CA PRO A 252 -4.91 -23.35 -2.42
C PRO A 252 -5.77 -23.25 -1.16
#